data_AF-W7SRD1-F1
#
_entry.id   AF-W7SRD1-F1
#
_cell.length_a   1.000
_cell.length_b   1.000
_cell.length_c   1.000
_cell.angle_alpha   90.00
_cell.angle_beta   90.00
_cell.angle_gamma   90.00
#
_symmetry.space_group_name_H-M   'P 1'
#
loop_
_entity.id
_entity.type
_entity.pdbx_description
1 polymer ?
#
loop_
_entity_poly.entity_id
_entity_poly.type
_entity_poly.pdbx_seq_one_letter_code
_entity_poly.pdbx_strand_id
1 'polypeptide(L)'
;MQPMATAGREFLVGVVGDAAFGPLVVFGLGGTDTDVIDKRVSCLVPVTDIDSHDLLRGLPAPQALAGVDVDAVAAAVMRVGRLAELVPEVAEMDINPLIAYETGCVAADARILLRPVEQRDATLRALRV
;
A
#
# COMPACT_ATOMS: atom_id res chain seq x y z
N MET A 1 -3.28 -14.85 19.79
CA MET A 1 -4.35 -13.84 19.87
C MET A 1 -3.78 -12.53 19.36
N GLN A 2 -4.50 -11.82 18.50
CA GLN A 2 -4.14 -10.46 18.06
C GLN A 2 -4.76 -9.45 19.04
N PRO A 3 -4.01 -8.45 19.55
CA PRO A 3 -4.59 -7.40 20.38
C PRO A 3 -5.61 -6.59 19.57
N MET A 4 -6.70 -6.20 20.21
CA MET A 4 -7.75 -5.41 19.55
C MET A 4 -7.25 -3.98 19.35
N ALA A 5 -7.21 -3.53 18.10
CA ALA A 5 -6.84 -2.16 17.76
C ALA A 5 -7.88 -1.19 18.31
N THR A 6 -7.43 -0.04 18.82
CA THR A 6 -8.32 1.06 19.20
C THR A 6 -8.85 1.75 17.95
N ALA A 7 -9.99 2.44 18.08
CA ALA A 7 -10.54 3.24 17.00
C ALA A 7 -9.54 4.31 16.53
N GLY A 8 -9.45 4.50 15.21
CA GLY A 8 -8.56 5.45 14.56
C GLY A 8 -9.06 5.77 13.16
N ARG A 9 -8.27 6.50 12.38
CA ARG A 9 -8.62 6.77 10.98
C ARG A 9 -8.30 5.55 10.13
N GLU A 10 -9.27 5.06 9.37
CA GLU A 10 -9.10 3.89 8.53
C GLU A 10 -8.70 4.29 7.10
N PHE A 11 -7.66 3.63 6.60
CA PHE A 11 -7.17 3.73 5.24
C PHE A 11 -7.10 2.34 4.60
N LEU A 12 -6.99 2.33 3.28
CA LEU A 12 -6.63 1.16 2.50
C LEU A 12 -5.23 1.37 1.92
N VAL A 13 -4.39 0.34 2.02
CA VAL A 13 -3.12 0.27 1.29
C VAL A 13 -3.05 -1.06 0.58
N GLY A 14 -2.81 -1.06 -0.72
CA GLY A 14 -2.80 -2.28 -1.49
C GLY A 14 -1.75 -2.30 -2.58
N VAL A 15 -1.64 -3.45 -3.22
CA VAL A 15 -0.89 -3.68 -4.44
C VAL A 15 -1.83 -4.28 -5.45
N VAL A 16 -1.84 -3.74 -6.65
CA VAL A 16 -2.52 -4.33 -7.80
C VAL A 16 -1.49 -4.58 -8.90
N GLY A 17 -1.55 -5.76 -9.53
CA GLY A 17 -0.76 -6.04 -10.71
C GLY A 17 -1.39 -5.41 -11.95
N ASP A 18 -0.65 -4.57 -12.66
CA ASP A 18 -1.01 -4.06 -13.98
C ASP A 18 -0.19 -4.75 -15.07
N ALA A 19 -0.83 -5.13 -16.18
CA ALA A 19 -0.17 -5.87 -17.26
C ALA A 19 0.85 -5.02 -18.05
N ALA A 20 0.66 -3.71 -18.13
CA ALA A 20 1.53 -2.80 -18.84
C ALA A 20 2.66 -2.27 -17.93
N PHE A 21 2.35 -1.99 -16.66
CA PHE A 21 3.25 -1.29 -15.76
C PHE A 21 3.89 -2.15 -14.67
N GLY A 22 3.38 -3.36 -14.44
CA GLY A 22 3.77 -4.18 -13.30
C GLY A 22 3.02 -3.78 -12.02
N PRO A 23 3.57 -4.06 -10.82
CA PRO A 23 2.87 -3.80 -9.58
C PRO A 23 2.73 -2.30 -9.30
N LEU A 24 1.52 -1.88 -8.93
CA LEU A 24 1.16 -0.54 -8.51
C LEU A 24 0.78 -0.55 -7.03
N VAL A 25 1.25 0.43 -6.26
CA VAL A 25 0.76 0.65 -4.90
C VAL A 25 -0.48 1.53 -4.96
N VAL A 26 -1.53 1.13 -4.24
CA VAL A 26 -2.80 1.83 -4.15
C VAL A 26 -3.00 2.33 -2.73
N PHE A 27 -3.42 3.58 -2.59
CA PHE A 27 -3.79 4.19 -1.32
C PHE A 27 -5.20 4.78 -1.40
N GLY A 28 -5.99 4.62 -0.35
CA GLY A 28 -7.38 5.08 -0.32
C GLY A 28 -7.95 5.19 1.08
N LEU A 29 -9.22 5.62 1.17
CA LEU A 29 -9.98 5.57 2.42
C LEU A 29 -10.39 4.13 2.75
N GLY A 30 -10.27 3.75 4.02
CA GLY A 30 -10.73 2.47 4.56
C GLY A 30 -12.12 2.57 5.19
N GLY A 31 -12.73 1.42 5.47
CA GLY A 31 -14.06 1.30 6.10
C GLY A 31 -15.17 0.78 5.18
N THR A 32 -16.32 0.46 5.76
CA THR A 32 -17.45 -0.25 5.10
C THR A 32 -18.26 0.57 4.10
N ASP A 33 -18.08 1.89 4.05
CA ASP A 33 -18.86 2.81 3.19
C ASP A 33 -18.14 3.20 1.87
N THR A 34 -16.99 2.59 1.54
CA THR A 34 -16.05 3.16 0.55
C THR A 34 -15.50 2.19 -0.49
N ASP A 35 -16.31 1.24 -0.97
CA ASP A 35 -16.10 0.61 -2.29
C ASP A 35 -16.35 1.58 -3.48
N VAL A 36 -16.05 2.87 -3.27
CA VAL A 36 -16.05 3.88 -4.32
C VAL A 36 -14.63 3.93 -4.88
N ILE A 37 -14.44 3.29 -6.03
CA ILE A 37 -13.20 3.26 -6.81
C ILE A 37 -12.60 4.67 -6.99
N ASP A 38 -13.45 5.72 -7.03
CA ASP A 38 -13.06 7.12 -7.22
C ASP A 38 -12.30 7.76 -6.04
N LYS A 39 -12.11 7.07 -4.91
CA LYS A 39 -11.38 7.61 -3.74
C LYS A 39 -10.03 6.96 -3.50
N ARG A 40 -9.36 6.55 -4.58
CA ARG A 40 -8.06 5.91 -4.54
C ARG A 40 -7.07 6.65 -5.43
N VAL A 41 -5.82 6.59 -5.01
CA VAL A 41 -4.65 7.08 -5.74
C VAL A 41 -3.64 5.95 -5.84
N SER A 42 -2.79 6.00 -6.87
CA SER A 42 -1.77 4.97 -7.07
C SER A 42 -0.45 5.54 -7.54
N CYS A 43 0.62 4.82 -7.25
CA CYS A 43 1.95 5.09 -7.77
C CYS A 43 2.65 3.78 -8.19
N LEU A 44 3.64 3.93 -9.06
CA LEU A 44 4.50 2.83 -9.50
C LEU A 44 5.48 2.45 -8.40
N VAL A 45 5.85 1.17 -8.35
CA VAL A 45 7.05 0.75 -7.62
C VAL A 45 8.31 0.97 -8.48
N PRO A 46 9.49 1.24 -7.89
CA PRO A 46 9.75 1.43 -6.47
C PRO A 46 9.17 2.74 -5.93
N VAL A 47 8.68 2.72 -4.69
CA VAL A 47 8.08 3.90 -4.03
C VAL A 47 9.12 4.59 -3.16
N THR A 48 9.43 5.85 -3.45
CA THR A 48 10.30 6.69 -2.61
C THR A 48 9.54 7.36 -1.47
N ASP A 49 10.28 7.99 -0.57
CA ASP A 49 9.72 8.85 0.47
C ASP A 49 8.91 10.01 -0.14
N ILE A 50 9.42 10.64 -1.20
CA ILE A 50 8.69 11.70 -1.94
C ILE A 50 7.40 11.13 -2.56
N ASP A 51 7.50 10.00 -3.28
CA ASP A 51 6.33 9.38 -3.94
C ASP A 51 5.25 9.02 -2.94
N SER A 52 5.63 8.47 -1.78
CA SER A 52 4.66 8.08 -0.74
C SER A 52 3.94 9.29 -0.18
N HIS A 53 4.63 10.39 0.10
CA HIS A 53 3.98 11.62 0.59
C HIS A 53 3.09 12.27 -0.47
N ASP A 54 3.54 12.30 -1.73
CA ASP A 54 2.74 12.85 -2.82
C ASP A 54 1.52 11.99 -3.11
N LEU A 55 1.64 10.66 -2.99
CA LEU A 55 0.51 9.75 -3.04
C LEU A 55 -0.52 10.08 -1.94
N LEU A 56 -0.09 10.21 -0.67
CA LEU A 56 -1.00 10.55 0.42
C LEU A 56 -1.71 11.90 0.17
N ARG A 57 -0.97 12.93 -0.28
CA ARG A 57 -1.52 14.26 -0.62
C ARG A 57 -2.51 14.22 -1.78
N GLY A 58 -2.33 13.29 -2.72
CA GLY A 58 -3.20 13.12 -3.87
C GLY A 58 -4.58 12.56 -3.53
N LEU A 59 -4.78 12.03 -2.31
CA LEU A 59 -6.06 11.48 -1.88
C LEU A 59 -7.18 12.53 -2.02
N PRO A 60 -8.31 12.23 -2.69
CA PRO A 60 -9.44 13.16 -2.85
C PRO A 60 -10.27 13.33 -1.57
N ALA A 61 -9.59 13.39 -0.42
CA ALA A 61 -10.12 13.64 0.92
C ALA A 61 -8.97 14.10 1.84
N PRO A 62 -8.32 15.25 1.60
CA PRO A 62 -7.14 15.69 2.35
C PRO A 62 -7.38 15.80 3.86
N GLN A 63 -8.61 16.11 4.29
CA GLN A 63 -9.03 16.14 5.68
C GLN A 63 -8.95 14.78 6.38
N ALA A 64 -8.90 13.67 5.65
CA ALA A 64 -8.74 12.34 6.22
C ALA A 64 -7.35 12.17 6.87
N LEU A 65 -6.34 12.91 6.40
CA LEU A 65 -4.99 12.92 6.96
C LEU A 65 -4.84 13.89 8.15
N ALA A 66 -5.89 14.60 8.54
CA ALA A 66 -5.84 15.45 9.72
C ALA A 66 -5.84 14.60 11.00
N GLY A 67 -4.89 14.86 11.90
CA GLY A 67 -4.78 14.15 13.18
C GLY A 67 -4.22 12.72 13.07
N VAL A 68 -3.55 12.39 11.95
CA VAL A 68 -2.82 11.13 11.81
C VAL A 68 -1.33 11.37 11.63
N ASP A 69 -0.53 10.38 12.02
CA ASP A 69 0.89 10.29 11.74
C ASP A 69 1.12 9.96 10.26
N VAL A 70 1.25 11.00 9.45
CA VAL A 70 1.43 10.89 8.00
C VAL A 70 2.70 10.13 7.64
N ASP A 71 3.78 10.31 8.41
CA ASP A 71 5.06 9.63 8.17
C ASP A 71 4.93 8.12 8.41
N ALA A 72 4.18 7.71 9.44
CA ALA A 72 3.91 6.30 9.68
C ALA A 72 3.09 5.65 8.54
N VAL A 73 2.08 6.35 8.03
CA VAL A 73 1.28 5.87 6.89
C VAL A 73 2.14 5.81 5.62
N ALA A 74 2.96 6.84 5.35
CA ALA A 74 3.89 6.86 4.23
C ALA A 74 4.90 5.70 4.31
N ALA A 75 5.42 5.42 5.51
CA ALA A 75 6.28 4.28 5.76
C ALA A 75 5.58 2.93 5.51
N ALA A 76 4.29 2.81 5.83
CA ALA A 76 3.51 1.62 5.51
C ALA A 76 3.35 1.44 3.99
N VAL A 77 3.05 2.52 3.26
CA VAL A 77 2.97 2.54 1.78
C VAL A 77 4.31 2.12 1.16
N MET A 78 5.44 2.68 1.61
CA MET A 78 6.76 2.30 1.11
C MET A 78 7.10 0.83 1.39
N ARG A 79 6.76 0.31 2.59
CA ARG A 79 6.97 -1.11 2.93
C ARG A 79 6.13 -2.04 2.06
N VAL A 80 4.90 -1.65 1.76
CA VAL A 80 4.01 -2.36 0.82
C VAL A 80 4.62 -2.40 -0.58
N GLY A 81 5.07 -1.25 -1.12
CA GLY A 81 5.75 -1.18 -2.41
C GLY A 81 7.00 -2.05 -2.43
N ARG A 82 7.81 -1.99 -1.37
CA ARG A 82 9.03 -2.80 -1.25
C ARG A 82 8.74 -4.30 -1.21
N LEU A 83 7.66 -4.72 -0.56
CA LEU A 83 7.25 -6.13 -0.56
C LEU A 83 6.92 -6.62 -1.97
N ALA A 84 6.18 -5.82 -2.74
CA ALA A 84 5.84 -6.15 -4.13
C ALA A 84 7.08 -6.21 -5.06
N GLU A 85 8.10 -5.39 -4.80
CA GLU A 85 9.38 -5.48 -5.52
C GLU A 85 10.16 -6.77 -5.19
N LEU A 86 10.19 -7.14 -3.91
CA LEU A 86 11.00 -8.25 -3.41
C LEU A 86 10.38 -9.62 -3.67
N VAL A 87 9.04 -9.69 -3.68
CA VAL A 87 8.27 -10.94 -3.80
C VAL A 87 7.41 -10.87 -5.06
N PRO A 88 7.93 -11.25 -6.24
CA PRO A 88 7.20 -11.16 -7.50
C PRO A 88 5.93 -12.03 -7.54
N GLU A 89 5.83 -13.03 -6.67
CA GLU A 89 4.64 -13.86 -6.52
C GLU A 89 3.45 -13.10 -5.93
N VAL A 90 3.66 -11.94 -5.28
CA VAL A 90 2.58 -11.07 -4.81
C VAL A 90 1.89 -10.44 -6.02
N ALA A 91 0.77 -11.05 -6.42
CA ALA A 91 -0.05 -10.56 -7.53
C ALA A 91 -0.95 -9.41 -7.09
N GLU A 92 -1.55 -9.54 -5.91
CA GLU A 92 -2.38 -8.52 -5.29
C GLU A 92 -2.17 -8.53 -3.77
N MET A 93 -2.27 -7.37 -3.14
CA MET A 93 -2.27 -7.23 -1.69
C MET A 93 -3.28 -6.16 -1.29
N ASP A 94 -3.96 -6.38 -0.16
CA ASP A 94 -4.94 -5.46 0.38
C ASP A 94 -4.79 -5.42 1.90
N ILE A 95 -4.45 -4.25 2.44
CA ILE A 95 -4.47 -3.93 3.86
C ILE A 95 -5.68 -3.03 4.09
N ASN A 96 -6.72 -3.57 4.69
CA ASN A 96 -7.97 -2.85 4.92
C ASN A 96 -8.71 -3.36 6.19
N PRO A 97 -8.71 -2.62 7.30
CA PRO A 97 -8.17 -1.27 7.43
C PRO A 97 -6.68 -1.24 7.84
N LEU A 98 -5.95 -0.28 7.28
CA LEU A 98 -4.81 0.34 7.95
C LEU A 98 -5.35 1.43 8.89
N ILE A 99 -5.28 1.20 10.19
CA ILE A 99 -5.77 2.14 11.20
C ILE A 99 -4.63 3.06 11.61
N ALA A 100 -4.78 4.36 11.36
CA ALA A 100 -3.81 5.40 11.70
C ALA A 100 -4.28 6.22 12.92
N TYR A 101 -3.30 6.63 13.71
CA TYR A 101 -3.48 7.42 14.93
C TYR A 101 -2.63 8.70 14.86
N GLU A 102 -2.72 9.57 15.86
CA GLU A 102 -1.81 10.72 16.00
C GLU A 102 -0.33 10.31 16.08
N THR A 103 -0.07 9.06 16.50
CA THR A 103 1.26 8.44 16.52
C THR A 103 1.18 7.01 16.00
N GLY A 104 1.82 6.74 14.86
CA GLY A 104 1.85 5.43 14.23
C GLY A 104 0.56 4.99 13.52
N CYS A 105 0.61 3.77 12.98
CA CYS A 105 -0.51 3.08 12.35
C CYS A 105 -0.37 1.56 12.51
N VAL A 106 -1.48 0.83 12.36
CA VAL A 106 -1.53 -0.63 12.44
C VAL A 106 -2.34 -1.22 11.29
N ALA A 107 -1.82 -2.28 10.66
CA ALA A 107 -2.58 -3.09 9.71
C ALA A 107 -3.47 -4.04 10.52
N ALA A 108 -4.78 -3.80 10.54
CA ALA A 108 -5.71 -4.61 11.32
C ALA A 108 -6.07 -5.94 10.61
N ASP A 109 -6.14 -5.89 9.28
CA ASP A 109 -6.35 -7.02 8.39
C ASP A 109 -5.46 -6.89 7.15
N ALA A 110 -5.05 -8.02 6.59
CA ALA A 110 -4.31 -8.07 5.34
C ALA A 110 -4.65 -9.34 4.56
N ARG A 111 -4.92 -9.17 3.26
CA ARG A 111 -5.11 -10.27 2.31
C ARG A 111 -4.08 -10.15 1.20
N ILE A 112 -3.45 -11.28 0.86
CA ILE A 112 -2.45 -11.36 -0.20
C ILE A 112 -2.87 -12.46 -1.17
N LEU A 113 -2.92 -12.14 -2.46
CA LEU A 113 -3.06 -13.11 -3.53
C LEU A 113 -1.68 -13.40 -4.11
N LEU A 114 -1.27 -14.67 -4.05
CA LEU A 114 -0.05 -15.14 -4.68
C LEU A 114 -0.36 -15.78 -6.03
N ARG A 115 0.44 -15.46 -7.04
CA ARG A 115 0.44 -16.18 -8.33
C ARG A 115 1.85 -16.72 -8.61
N PRO A 116 1.98 -17.96 -9.09
CA PRO A 116 3.26 -18.47 -9.55
C PRO A 116 3.81 -17.56 -10.65
N VAL A 117 5.07 -17.15 -10.51
CA VAL A 117 5.80 -16.45 -11.56
C VAL A 117 6.80 -17.44 -12.15
N GLU A 118 6.75 -17.66 -13.48
CA GLU A 118 7.88 -18.30 -14.15
C GLU A 118 9.10 -17.42 -13.91
N GLN A 119 10.09 -17.94 -13.17
CA GLN A 119 11.34 -17.23 -12.92
C GLN A 119 11.94 -16.83 -14.27
N ARG A 120 11.80 -15.56 -14.65
CA ARG A 120 12.63 -14.97 -15.69
C ARG A 120 14.06 -15.02 -15.17
N ASP A 121 14.86 -15.82 -15.86
CA ASP A 121 16.24 -16.20 -15.61
C ASP A 121 16.96 -15.28 -14.60
N ALA A 122 17.38 -15.86 -13.46
CA ALA A 122 18.04 -15.13 -12.37
C ALA A 122 19.28 -14.34 -12.85
N THR A 123 19.88 -14.76 -13.96
CA THR A 123 20.95 -14.10 -14.70
C THR A 123 20.63 -12.68 -15.17
N LEU A 124 19.37 -12.37 -15.51
CA LEU A 124 18.98 -11.03 -15.97
C LEU A 124 18.95 -10.00 -14.82
N ARG A 125 18.68 -10.43 -13.59
CA ARG A 125 18.73 -9.54 -12.40
C ARG A 125 20.17 -9.20 -11.98
N ALA A 126 21.13 -10.06 -12.30
CA ALA A 126 22.56 -9.84 -12.01
C ALA A 126 23.23 -8.80 -12.94
N LEU A 127 22.53 -8.32 -13.97
CA LEU A 127 23.04 -7.34 -14.95
C LEU A 127 22.62 -5.89 -14.68
N ARG A 128 21.93 -5.61 -13.57
CA ARG A 128 21.76 -4.23 -13.08
C ARG A 128 23.07 -3.80 -12.41
N VAL A 129 24.02 -3.34 -13.24
CA VAL A 129 25.21 -2.57 -12.84
C VAL A 129 24.86 -1.09 -12.79
#